data_AF-A0A4V6WE89-F1
#
_entry.id   AF-A0A4V6WE89-F1
#
_cell.length_a   1.000
_cell.length_b   1.000
_cell.length_c   1.000
_cell.angle_alpha   90.00
_cell.angle_beta   90.00
_cell.angle_gamma   90.00
#
_symmetry.space_group_name_H-M   'P 1'
#
loop_
_entity.id
_entity.type
_entity.pdbx_description
1 polymer ?
#
loop_
_entity_poly.entity_id
_entity_poly.type
_entity_poly.pdbx_seq_one_letter_code
_entity_poly.pdbx_strand_id
1 'polypeptide(L)'
;MTSYELIKISSKNGNIVFYATHSNYMIDKKHLDRNIRVVKINNESTQLDFISQKNSTYSEVNFTVFNIPTTDYHNELYGYLFDVKGKELENFDKDRIWINELTKKEEKVSLPKYIRNSIHHPENTSNKRFSERQLRKSIELLRKLKYK
;
A
#
# COMPACT_ATOMS: atom_id res chain seq x y z
N MET A 1 -7.50 9.29 23.55
CA MET A 1 -6.83 10.44 22.91
C MET A 1 -6.56 10.05 21.47
N THR A 2 -6.97 10.86 20.49
CA THR A 2 -6.81 10.55 19.05
C THR A 2 -5.52 11.18 18.51
N SER A 3 -5.06 10.77 17.31
CA SER A 3 -3.97 11.46 16.61
C SER A 3 -4.24 12.95 16.44
N TYR A 4 -5.50 13.31 16.16
CA TYR A 4 -5.91 14.71 16.02
C TYR A 4 -5.62 15.54 17.28
N GLU A 5 -5.93 15.03 18.46
CA GLU A 5 -5.67 15.76 19.72
C GLU A 5 -4.17 15.91 19.98
N LEU A 6 -3.36 14.89 19.69
CA LEU A 6 -1.90 14.98 19.83
C LEU A 6 -1.29 15.99 18.84
N ILE A 7 -1.77 15.98 17.59
CA ILE A 7 -1.35 16.95 16.57
C ILE A 7 -1.71 18.37 17.01
N LYS A 8 -2.91 18.56 17.56
CA LYS A 8 -3.37 19.87 18.08
C LYS A 8 -2.51 20.37 19.23
N ILE A 9 -2.06 19.49 20.13
CA ILE A 9 -1.14 19.83 21.22
C ILE A 9 0.23 20.23 20.65
N SER A 10 0.77 19.44 19.72
CA SER A 10 2.09 19.68 19.09
C SER A 10 2.12 20.93 18.20
N SER A 11 0.98 21.37 17.67
CA SER A 11 0.89 22.56 16.82
C SER A 11 0.94 23.88 17.60
N LYS A 12 0.96 23.84 18.93
CA LYS A 12 1.13 25.03 19.79
C LYS A 12 2.61 25.30 20.04
N ASN A 13 3.01 26.57 20.04
CA ASN A 13 4.40 26.96 20.28
C ASN A 13 4.93 26.42 21.62
N GLY A 14 6.14 25.87 21.58
CA GLY A 14 6.85 25.34 22.75
C GLY A 14 6.51 23.90 23.13
N ASN A 15 5.58 23.24 22.41
CA ASN A 15 5.19 21.87 22.72
C ASN A 15 5.86 20.86 21.79
N ILE A 16 6.44 19.81 22.36
CA ILE A 16 6.94 18.64 21.64
C ILE A 16 6.24 17.41 22.22
N VAL A 17 5.69 16.57 21.33
CA VAL A 17 4.98 15.35 21.72
C VAL A 17 5.64 14.16 21.02
N PHE A 18 6.10 13.19 21.81
CA PHE A 18 6.53 11.89 21.32
C PHE A 18 5.53 10.83 21.77
N TYR A 19 5.13 9.93 20.88
CA TYR A 19 4.29 8.79 21.21
C TYR A 19 4.69 7.57 20.37
N ALA A 20 4.48 6.39 20.94
CA ALA A 20 4.66 5.11 20.26
C ALA A 20 3.31 4.39 20.22
N THR A 21 3.03 3.69 19.11
CA THR A 21 1.72 3.07 18.89
C THR A 21 1.78 1.92 17.89
N HIS A 22 0.90 0.95 18.07
CA HIS A 22 0.62 -0.11 17.09
C HIS A 22 -0.64 0.20 16.25
N SER A 23 -1.25 1.37 16.42
CA SER A 23 -2.47 1.76 15.71
C SER A 23 -2.15 2.61 14.49
N ASN A 24 -2.57 2.15 13.31
CA ASN A 24 -2.42 2.92 12.08
C ASN A 24 -3.24 4.22 12.03
N TYR A 25 -4.30 4.31 12.83
CA TYR A 25 -5.09 5.54 12.99
C TYR A 25 -4.30 6.69 13.61
N MET A 26 -3.12 6.38 14.18
CA MET A 26 -2.25 7.39 14.77
C MET A 26 -1.32 8.07 13.77
N ILE A 27 -1.23 7.61 12.52
CA ILE A 27 -0.39 8.25 11.49
C ILE A 27 -0.87 9.69 11.25
N ASP A 28 0.07 10.65 11.32
CA ASP A 28 -0.19 12.02 10.85
C ASP A 28 -0.28 12.05 9.32
N LYS A 29 -1.51 12.03 8.79
CA LYS A 29 -1.78 12.00 7.35
C LYS A 29 -1.34 13.27 6.62
N LYS A 30 -1.20 14.40 7.33
CA LYS A 30 -0.81 15.70 6.74
C LYS A 30 0.71 15.84 6.67
N HIS A 31 1.40 15.28 7.65
CA HIS A 31 2.85 15.32 7.78
C HIS A 31 3.39 13.91 8.01
N LEU A 32 3.40 13.08 6.96
CA LEU A 32 3.88 11.70 7.01
C LEU A 32 5.34 11.62 7.45
N ASP A 33 6.13 12.65 7.16
CA ASP A 33 7.53 12.82 7.58
C ASP A 33 7.73 12.94 9.10
N ARG A 34 6.66 13.20 9.87
CA ARG A 34 6.70 13.14 11.34
C ARG A 34 6.63 11.71 11.89
N ASN A 35 6.35 10.72 11.05
CA ASN A 35 6.29 9.33 11.46
C ASN A 35 7.66 8.68 11.26
N ILE A 36 8.14 8.00 12.29
CA ILE A 36 9.39 7.22 12.24
C ILE A 36 9.02 5.76 12.52
N ARG A 37 9.41 4.86 11.63
CA ARG A 37 9.25 3.43 11.87
C ARG A 37 10.43 2.93 12.69
N VAL A 38 10.14 2.30 13.82
CA VAL A 38 11.15 1.72 14.70
C VAL A 38 11.06 0.19 14.59
N VAL A 39 12.17 -0.45 14.27
CA VAL A 39 12.24 -1.92 14.11
C VAL A 39 13.34 -2.48 14.99
N LYS A 40 13.03 -3.53 15.75
CA LYS A 40 14.02 -4.32 16.45
C LYS A 40 14.52 -5.44 15.53
N ILE A 41 15.83 -5.51 15.32
CA ILE A 41 16.47 -6.52 14.49
C ILE A 41 17.15 -7.53 15.42
N ASN A 42 16.72 -8.79 15.35
CA ASN A 42 17.27 -9.92 16.10
C ASN A 42 17.44 -9.70 17.61
N ASN A 43 16.65 -8.80 18.20
CA ASN A 43 16.83 -8.32 19.58
C ASN A 43 18.17 -7.65 19.89
N GLU A 44 19.03 -7.43 18.90
CA GLU A 44 20.37 -6.87 19.06
C GLU A 44 20.39 -5.37 18.73
N SER A 45 19.90 -4.98 17.56
CA SER A 45 19.94 -3.60 17.09
C SER A 45 18.55 -3.00 16.88
N THR A 46 18.50 -1.67 16.85
CA THR A 46 17.29 -0.90 16.55
C THR A 46 17.55 -0.13 15.27
N GLN A 47 16.70 -0.32 14.27
CA GLN A 47 16.71 0.43 13.02
C GLN A 47 15.59 1.48 13.03
N LEU A 48 15.92 2.67 12.54
CA LEU A 48 14.97 3.76 12.31
C LEU A 48 14.79 3.95 10.82
N ASP A 49 13.56 3.81 10.32
CA ASP A 49 13.22 4.20 8.95
C ASP A 49 12.47 5.53 8.96
N PHE A 50 13.08 6.54 8.35
CA PHE A 50 12.49 7.86 8.20
C PHE A 50 11.59 7.89 6.97
N ILE A 51 10.36 8.37 7.15
CA ILE A 51 9.37 8.46 6.07
C ILE A 51 9.55 9.79 5.33
N SER A 52 9.55 9.75 4.00
CA SER A 52 9.61 10.96 3.17
C SER A 52 8.21 11.40 2.76
N GLN A 53 7.81 12.63 3.09
CA GLN A 53 6.52 13.21 2.66
C GLN A 53 6.39 13.32 1.13
N LYS A 54 7.49 13.67 0.44
CA LYS A 54 7.44 13.98 -1.01
C LYS A 54 7.14 12.75 -1.87
N ASN A 55 7.50 11.56 -1.39
CA ASN A 55 7.51 10.34 -2.19
C ASN A 55 6.60 9.22 -1.64
N SER A 56 5.87 9.48 -0.55
CA SER A 56 5.06 8.46 0.13
C SER A 56 3.60 8.89 0.18
N THR A 57 2.71 7.96 -0.12
CA THR A 57 1.28 8.13 0.16
C THR A 57 0.95 7.60 1.56
N TYR A 58 -0.19 8.01 2.11
CA TYR A 58 -0.68 7.44 3.37
C TYR A 58 -0.81 5.91 3.29
N SER A 59 -1.33 5.41 2.17
CA SER A 59 -1.53 3.98 1.92
C SER A 59 -0.19 3.22 1.90
N GLU A 60 0.86 3.82 1.33
CA GLU A 60 2.24 3.29 1.35
C GLU A 60 2.85 3.26 2.76
N VAL A 61 2.70 4.34 3.52
CA VAL A 61 3.17 4.42 4.91
C VAL A 61 2.45 3.41 5.79
N ASN A 62 1.14 3.31 5.66
CA ASN A 62 0.32 2.35 6.39
C ASN A 62 0.78 0.91 6.15
N PHE A 63 1.04 0.54 4.88
CA PHE A 63 1.60 -0.77 4.57
C PHE A 63 3.02 -0.94 5.13
N THR A 64 3.89 0.05 4.98
CA THR A 64 5.30 -0.06 5.40
C THR A 64 5.44 -0.20 6.92
N VAL A 65 4.63 0.52 7.69
CA VAL A 65 4.70 0.52 9.15
C VAL A 65 3.92 -0.65 9.75
N PHE A 66 2.70 -0.89 9.29
CA PHE A 66 1.77 -1.82 9.94
C PHE A 66 1.54 -3.11 9.15
N ASN A 67 2.13 -3.24 7.96
CA ASN A 67 1.92 -4.38 7.07
C ASN A 67 0.44 -4.63 6.75
N ILE A 68 -0.35 -3.55 6.61
CA ILE A 68 -1.78 -3.61 6.30
C ILE A 68 -1.97 -3.46 4.78
N PRO A 69 -2.36 -4.54 4.06
CA PRO A 69 -2.63 -4.50 2.63
C PRO A 69 -3.98 -3.86 2.39
N THR A 70 -4.02 -2.77 1.62
CA THR A 70 -5.26 -2.11 1.23
C THR A 70 -5.41 -2.10 -0.29
N THR A 71 -6.66 -2.11 -0.76
CA THR A 71 -6.97 -1.93 -2.18
C THR A 71 -6.52 -0.56 -2.68
N ASP A 72 -6.62 0.47 -1.85
CA ASP A 72 -6.15 1.82 -2.17
C ASP A 72 -4.64 1.84 -2.44
N TYR A 73 -3.85 1.20 -1.58
CA TYR A 73 -2.40 1.14 -1.80
C TYR A 73 -2.07 0.36 -3.07
N HIS A 74 -2.74 -0.77 -3.29
CA HIS A 74 -2.57 -1.53 -4.53
C HIS A 74 -2.92 -0.70 -5.76
N ASN A 75 -4.04 0.02 -5.72
CA ASN A 75 -4.53 0.85 -6.82
C ASN A 75 -3.59 2.03 -7.11
N GLU A 76 -3.13 2.73 -6.08
CA GLU A 76 -2.13 3.81 -6.19
C GLU A 76 -0.81 3.29 -6.78
N LEU A 77 -0.28 2.21 -6.20
CA LEU A 77 1.01 1.65 -6.59
C LEU A 77 0.99 1.07 -8.01
N TYR A 78 -0.08 0.36 -8.37
CA TYR A 78 -0.28 -0.13 -9.72
C TYR A 78 -0.38 1.02 -10.72
N GLY A 79 -1.18 2.05 -10.41
CA GLY A 79 -1.36 3.21 -11.29
C GLY A 79 -0.03 3.93 -11.57
N TYR A 80 0.72 4.23 -10.50
CA TYR A 80 2.06 4.79 -10.63
C TYR A 80 2.97 3.95 -11.52
N LEU A 81 3.04 2.63 -11.28
CA LEU A 81 3.90 1.74 -12.06
C LEU A 81 3.44 1.57 -13.51
N PHE A 82 2.14 1.66 -13.78
CA PHE A 82 1.62 1.67 -15.14
C PHE A 82 2.15 2.88 -15.91
N ASP A 83 2.18 4.06 -15.28
CA ASP A 83 2.64 5.29 -15.90
C ASP A 83 4.17 5.32 -16.10
N VAL A 84 4.94 4.82 -15.13
CA VAL A 84 6.43 4.91 -15.18
C VAL A 84 7.14 3.65 -15.69
N LYS A 85 6.53 2.47 -15.55
CA LYS A 85 7.13 1.14 -15.79
C LYS A 85 6.14 0.18 -16.45
N GLY A 86 5.30 0.69 -17.36
CA GLY A 86 4.21 -0.08 -17.97
C GLY A 86 4.69 -1.35 -18.70
N LYS A 87 5.85 -1.30 -19.36
CA LYS A 87 6.44 -2.47 -20.05
C LYS A 87 6.84 -3.57 -19.07
N GLU A 88 7.47 -3.19 -17.96
CA GLU A 88 7.90 -4.14 -16.93
C GLU A 88 6.71 -4.75 -16.20
N LEU A 89 5.60 -4.03 -16.10
CA LEU A 89 4.36 -4.51 -15.50
C LEU A 89 3.70 -5.61 -16.36
N GLU A 90 3.85 -5.55 -17.68
CA GLU A 90 3.41 -6.61 -18.61
C GLU A 90 4.27 -7.88 -18.55
N ASN A 91 5.50 -7.78 -18.02
CA ASN A 91 6.41 -8.92 -17.88
C ASN A 91 6.07 -9.84 -16.70
N PHE A 92 5.08 -9.50 -15.87
CA PHE A 92 4.63 -10.40 -14.81
C PHE A 92 3.94 -11.63 -15.39
N ASP A 93 4.19 -12.80 -14.76
CA ASP A 93 3.58 -14.07 -15.14
C ASP A 93 2.04 -13.97 -15.17
N LYS A 94 1.47 -14.36 -16.30
CA LYS A 94 0.02 -14.33 -16.55
C LYS A 94 -0.62 -15.64 -16.09
N ASP A 95 -0.69 -15.82 -14.77
CA ASP A 95 -1.17 -17.03 -14.09
C ASP A 95 -2.67 -17.01 -13.70
N ARG A 96 -3.38 -15.92 -13.99
CA ARG A 96 -4.81 -15.76 -13.70
C ARG A 96 -5.62 -15.73 -14.98
N ILE A 97 -6.84 -16.24 -14.91
CA ILE A 97 -7.86 -16.05 -15.94
C ILE A 97 -8.81 -14.95 -15.45
N TRP A 98 -9.02 -13.94 -16.28
CA TRP A 98 -10.02 -12.91 -16.08
C TRP A 98 -11.13 -13.06 -17.12
N ILE A 99 -12.37 -13.16 -16.65
CA ILE A 99 -13.57 -13.25 -17.50
C ILE A 99 -14.19 -11.85 -17.61
N ASN A 100 -14.22 -11.29 -18.81
CA ASN A 100 -14.89 -10.01 -19.04
C ASN A 100 -16.42 -10.22 -19.04
N GLU A 101 -17.14 -9.50 -18.16
CA GLU A 101 -18.58 -9.74 -17.96
C GLU A 101 -19.44 -9.39 -19.18
N LEU A 102 -19.06 -8.36 -19.95
CA LEU A 102 -19.80 -7.89 -21.12
C LEU A 102 -19.58 -8.79 -22.34
N THR A 103 -18.33 -9.18 -22.58
CA THR A 103 -17.96 -9.93 -23.80
C THR A 103 -17.90 -11.44 -23.58
N LYS A 104 -17.94 -11.89 -22.32
CA LYS A 104 -17.73 -13.28 -21.89
C LYS A 104 -16.41 -13.90 -22.36
N LYS A 105 -15.45 -13.07 -22.79
CA LYS A 105 -14.11 -13.50 -23.19
C LYS A 105 -13.22 -13.71 -21.98
N GLU A 106 -12.40 -14.75 -22.06
CA GLU A 106 -11.35 -15.04 -21.09
C GLU A 106 -10.02 -14.42 -21.53
N GLU A 107 -9.30 -13.84 -20.58
CA GLU A 107 -7.98 -13.27 -20.78
C GLU A 107 -7.01 -13.81 -19.72
N LYS A 108 -5.82 -14.24 -20.13
CA LYS A 108 -4.74 -14.55 -19.19
C LYS A 108 -4.09 -13.25 -18.72
N VAL A 109 -4.15 -12.98 -17.43
CA VAL A 109 -3.63 -11.76 -16.81
C VAL A 109 -2.71 -12.07 -15.64
N SER A 110 -1.85 -11.12 -15.29
CA SER A 110 -1.00 -11.23 -14.10
C SER A 110 -1.81 -11.01 -12.82
N LEU A 111 -1.28 -11.47 -11.67
CA LEU A 111 -1.92 -11.23 -10.37
C LEU A 111 -2.20 -9.74 -10.09
N PRO A 112 -1.27 -8.79 -10.34
CA PRO A 112 -1.57 -7.37 -10.17
C PRO A 112 -2.69 -6.86 -11.07
N LYS A 113 -2.72 -7.27 -12.34
CA LYS A 113 -3.78 -6.88 -13.28
C LYS A 113 -5.13 -7.48 -12.87
N TYR A 114 -5.16 -8.73 -12.42
CA TYR A 114 -6.37 -9.39 -11.92
C TYR A 114 -6.99 -8.63 -10.75
N ILE A 115 -6.17 -8.22 -9.78
CA ILE A 115 -6.63 -7.47 -8.60
C ILE A 115 -7.07 -6.06 -9.02
N ARG A 116 -6.31 -5.39 -9.90
CA ARG A 116 -6.71 -4.09 -10.46
C ARG A 116 -8.09 -4.19 -11.11
N ASN A 117 -8.29 -5.13 -12.02
CA ASN A 117 -9.58 -5.35 -12.67
C ASN A 117 -10.69 -5.64 -11.65
N SER A 118 -10.43 -6.46 -10.63
CA SER A 118 -11.40 -6.78 -9.57
C SER A 118 -11.79 -5.57 -8.69
N ILE A 119 -10.89 -4.60 -8.50
CA ILE A 119 -11.16 -3.35 -7.77
C ILE A 119 -12.02 -2.40 -8.63
N HIS A 120 -11.72 -2.29 -9.93
CA HIS A 120 -12.42 -1.40 -10.86
C HIS A 120 -13.76 -1.95 -11.35
N HIS A 121 -13.93 -3.27 -11.33
CA HIS A 121 -15.16 -3.95 -11.72
C HIS A 121 -15.76 -4.74 -10.55
N PRO A 122 -16.21 -4.07 -9.47
CA PRO A 122 -16.82 -4.76 -8.35
C PRO A 122 -18.16 -5.41 -8.70
N GLU A 123 -18.81 -5.02 -9.77
CA GLU A 123 -20.02 -5.64 -10.31
C GLU A 123 -19.76 -7.05 -10.88
N ASN A 124 -18.53 -7.33 -11.33
CA ASN A 124 -18.20 -8.56 -12.02
C ASN A 124 -18.20 -9.76 -11.06
N THR A 125 -19.26 -10.55 -11.12
CA THR A 125 -19.45 -11.78 -10.33
C THR A 125 -18.91 -13.03 -11.01
N SER A 126 -18.48 -12.93 -12.28
CA SER A 126 -17.93 -14.06 -13.05
C SER A 126 -16.52 -14.44 -12.60
N ASN A 127 -15.84 -13.57 -11.84
CA ASN A 127 -14.48 -13.80 -11.35
C ASN A 127 -14.49 -13.96 -9.82
N LYS A 128 -13.69 -14.92 -9.32
CA LYS A 128 -13.55 -15.11 -7.88
C LYS A 128 -12.87 -13.90 -7.23
N ARG A 129 -13.44 -13.40 -6.13
CA ARG A 129 -12.78 -12.35 -5.34
C ARG A 129 -11.39 -12.76 -4.89
N PHE A 130 -10.44 -11.83 -4.95
CA PHE A 130 -9.10 -12.06 -4.43
C PHE A 130 -9.13 -12.09 -2.90
N SER A 131 -8.22 -12.88 -2.32
CA SER A 131 -7.97 -12.93 -0.88
C SER A 131 -7.01 -11.84 -0.42
N GLU A 132 -7.00 -11.54 0.88
CA GLU A 132 -5.99 -10.64 1.47
C GLU A 132 -4.56 -11.12 1.17
N ARG A 133 -4.31 -12.44 1.21
CA ARG A 133 -3.01 -13.02 0.86
C ARG A 133 -2.60 -12.71 -0.58
N GLN A 134 -3.55 -12.75 -1.52
CA GLN A 134 -3.31 -12.37 -2.91
C GLN A 134 -3.04 -10.88 -3.06
N LEU A 135 -3.81 -10.03 -2.36
CA LEU A 135 -3.59 -8.58 -2.32
C LEU A 135 -2.18 -8.25 -1.81
N ARG A 136 -1.79 -8.81 -0.67
CA ARG A 136 -0.45 -8.67 -0.09
C ARG A 136 0.64 -9.11 -1.06
N LYS A 137 0.54 -10.33 -1.61
CA LYS A 137 1.50 -10.85 -2.59
C LYS A 137 1.62 -9.92 -3.80
N SER A 138 0.51 -9.39 -4.29
CA SER A 138 0.52 -8.45 -5.41
C SER A 138 1.19 -7.12 -5.05
N ILE A 139 0.93 -6.57 -3.87
CA ILE A 139 1.59 -5.34 -3.38
C ILE A 139 3.09 -5.58 -3.29
N GLU A 140 3.54 -6.71 -2.76
CA GLU A 140 4.96 -7.06 -2.66
C GLU A 140 5.64 -7.17 -4.04
N LEU A 141 4.97 -7.78 -5.02
CA LEU A 141 5.47 -7.83 -6.41
C LEU A 141 5.64 -6.43 -7.01
N LEU A 142 4.63 -5.57 -6.85
CA LEU A 142 4.67 -4.20 -7.33
C LEU A 142 5.74 -3.37 -6.60
N ARG A 143 5.90 -3.52 -5.28
CA ARG A 143 6.96 -2.86 -4.51
C ARG A 143 8.34 -3.29 -4.99
N LYS A 144 8.57 -4.59 -5.21
CA LYS A 144 9.83 -5.09 -5.78
C LYS A 144 10.14 -4.47 -7.13
N LEU A 145 9.13 -4.16 -7.94
CA LEU A 145 9.32 -3.44 -9.19
C LEU A 145 9.57 -1.93 -8.99
N LYS A 146 8.89 -1.29 -8.03
CA LYS A 146 9.07 0.14 -7.71
C LYS A 146 10.50 0.45 -7.22
N TYR A 147 10.99 -0.30 -6.24
CA TYR A 147 12.30 -0.06 -5.59
C TYR A 147 13.42 -0.95 -6.15
N LYS A 148 13.23 -1.50 -7.35
CA LYS A 148 14.28 -2.20 -8.09
C LYS A 148 15.35 -1.24 -8.57
#